data_AF-W2SAB5-F1
#
_entry.id   AF-W2SAB5-F1
#
_cell.length_a   1.000
_cell.length_b   1.000
_cell.length_c   1.000
_cell.angle_alpha   90.00
_cell.angle_beta   90.00
_cell.angle_gamma   90.00
#
_symmetry.space_group_name_H-M   'P 1'
#
loop_
_entity.id
_entity.type
_entity.pdbx_description
1 polymer ?
#
loop_
_entity_poly.entity_id
_entity_poly.type
_entity_poly.pdbx_seq_one_letter_code
_entity_poly.pdbx_strand_id
1 'polypeptide(L)'
;MSLVQFLVQNEPSFRESRLPSLYSDLSNLRATNPEGFAANSHAWTSALTLLAVSGNLPTEQRIILSTSDSLLSVLSSPTYGRPVGLGAVLDDAVRDGKMIDMSDFASADKSIYARTWLPSPWVILKWSLRTAGVLGPGSYNKSGNLKAGNLVLVPVLEDITKKLLAWQQRQGQSPTDRIYTREAFGSVISELLSTAQHSTPLNAKDLEVLLLYLSRDNPILTYDDKTVKLKPLTSTRPEPITPEDSAVANLKSLISSLTLQTTALEASVNENQQRAASAVTAKNKTTALAALRSKKSAERALAQRTATLQQLEDVYTQIQQAADQVEVVATLKTSASALKTLNKKVGSVDSVDAVLDELREEMQKTGEVQQIISEPLGDAGAADVADAEVDDELEAMEREERQKEEELKVKETEARLKELEDLQQKQKQQEEERKAQEENTELEAQLAKSVEDMRSLDLDGRKIDERKQEMPKEAVQEAS
;
A
#
# COMPACT_ATOMS: atom_id res chain seq x y z
N MET A 1 9.86 4.65 -20.64
CA MET A 1 9.66 6.01 -21.19
C MET A 1 10.94 6.79 -21.00
N SER A 2 11.42 7.56 -21.98
CA SER A 2 12.61 8.41 -21.77
C SER A 2 12.25 9.62 -20.90
N LEU A 3 13.21 10.17 -20.13
CA LEU A 3 12.95 11.37 -19.31
C LEU A 3 12.51 12.56 -20.16
N VAL A 4 13.05 12.68 -21.37
CA VAL A 4 12.65 13.73 -22.34
C VAL A 4 11.18 13.60 -22.70
N GLN A 5 10.70 12.39 -22.97
CA GLN A 5 9.30 12.15 -23.28
C GLN A 5 8.39 12.39 -22.06
N PHE A 6 8.84 12.00 -20.87
CA PHE A 6 8.15 12.33 -19.62
C PHE A 6 8.01 13.85 -19.45
N LEU A 7 9.09 14.61 -19.66
CA LEU A 7 9.07 16.08 -19.56
C LEU A 7 8.14 16.71 -20.61
N VAL A 8 8.15 16.24 -21.85
CA VAL A 8 7.24 16.75 -22.91
C VAL A 8 5.77 16.59 -22.51
N GLN A 9 5.43 15.51 -21.80
CA GLN A 9 4.04 15.24 -21.38
C GLN A 9 3.64 15.96 -20.10
N ASN A 10 4.58 16.23 -19.20
CA ASN A 10 4.28 16.67 -17.82
C ASN A 10 4.78 18.08 -17.48
N GLU A 11 5.67 18.68 -18.27
CA GLU A 11 6.18 20.04 -18.07
C GLU A 11 5.73 20.96 -19.22
N PRO A 12 4.77 21.88 -19.00
CA PRO A 12 4.21 22.74 -20.05
C PRO A 12 5.24 23.60 -20.79
N SER A 13 6.37 23.88 -20.16
CA SER A 13 7.49 24.66 -20.73
C SER A 13 8.42 23.83 -21.62
N PHE A 14 8.32 22.49 -21.59
CA PHE A 14 9.22 21.53 -22.24
C PHE A 14 8.59 20.86 -23.48
N ARG A 15 7.91 21.63 -24.33
CA ARG A 15 7.19 21.14 -25.51
C ARG A 15 8.13 20.66 -26.62
N GLU A 16 7.67 19.75 -27.49
CA GLU A 16 8.44 19.22 -28.62
C GLU A 16 9.05 20.32 -29.51
N SER A 17 8.28 21.37 -29.80
CA SER A 17 8.72 22.50 -30.62
C SER A 17 9.86 23.32 -30.00
N ARG A 18 10.09 23.19 -28.68
CA ARG A 18 11.14 23.89 -27.95
C ARG A 18 12.41 23.06 -27.77
N LEU A 19 12.37 21.75 -28.00
CA LEU A 19 13.50 20.85 -27.78
C LEU A 19 14.78 21.27 -28.52
N PRO A 20 14.75 21.72 -29.79
CA PRO A 20 15.96 22.21 -30.46
C PRO A 20 16.62 23.38 -29.71
N SER A 21 15.83 24.30 -29.17
CA SER A 21 16.33 25.45 -28.42
C SER A 21 16.82 25.04 -27.02
N LEU A 22 16.11 24.14 -26.34
CA LEU A 22 16.46 23.66 -25.00
C LEU A 22 17.77 22.87 -24.97
N TYR A 23 18.10 22.13 -26.03
CA TYR A 23 19.34 21.35 -26.14
C TYR A 23 20.50 22.11 -26.79
N SER A 24 20.26 23.35 -27.26
CA SER A 24 21.29 24.20 -27.85
C SER A 24 22.27 24.76 -26.79
N ASP A 25 23.38 25.34 -27.25
CA ASP A 25 24.29 26.07 -26.37
C ASP A 25 23.67 27.42 -25.96
N LEU A 26 23.30 27.51 -24.69
CA LEU A 26 22.65 28.67 -24.09
C LEU A 26 23.65 29.76 -23.66
N SER A 27 24.95 29.48 -23.70
CA SER A 27 25.99 30.37 -23.14
C SER A 27 26.03 31.71 -23.86
N ASN A 28 25.95 31.70 -25.20
CA ASN A 28 25.92 32.90 -26.03
C ASN A 28 24.55 33.57 -26.06
N LEU A 29 23.48 32.80 -25.84
CA LEU A 29 22.10 33.29 -25.87
C LEU A 29 21.85 34.36 -24.81
N ARG A 30 22.53 34.26 -23.66
CA ARG A 30 22.42 35.25 -22.59
C ARG A 30 22.79 36.67 -23.03
N ALA A 31 23.76 36.82 -23.93
CA ALA A 31 24.19 38.13 -24.44
C ALA A 31 23.39 38.58 -25.65
N THR A 32 22.98 37.65 -26.52
CA THR A 32 22.34 37.96 -27.81
C THR A 32 20.81 37.98 -27.76
N ASN A 33 20.19 37.18 -26.88
CA ASN A 33 18.75 37.13 -26.66
C ASN A 33 18.43 36.76 -25.19
N PRO A 34 18.47 37.76 -24.28
CA PRO A 34 18.25 37.53 -22.86
C PRO A 34 16.88 36.91 -22.53
N GLU A 35 15.83 37.28 -23.27
CA GLU A 35 14.48 36.74 -23.07
C GLU A 35 14.41 35.26 -23.44
N GLY A 36 15.01 34.88 -24.58
CA GLY A 36 15.11 33.49 -24.99
C GLY A 36 15.90 32.64 -24.01
N PHE A 37 17.00 33.18 -23.47
CA PHE A 37 17.77 32.55 -22.42
C PHE A 37 16.94 32.36 -21.14
N ALA A 38 16.26 33.41 -20.66
CA ALA A 38 15.41 33.33 -19.46
C ALA A 38 14.29 32.30 -19.62
N ALA A 39 13.65 32.23 -20.79
CA ALA A 39 12.61 31.25 -21.08
C ALA A 39 13.14 29.80 -21.11
N ASN A 40 14.36 29.58 -21.61
CA ASN A 40 15.01 28.27 -21.61
C ASN A 40 15.50 27.87 -20.20
N SER A 41 16.08 28.82 -19.46
CA SER A 41 16.50 28.64 -18.07
C SER A 41 15.33 28.26 -17.17
N HIS A 42 14.20 28.97 -17.31
CA HIS A 42 12.99 28.65 -16.59
C HIS A 42 12.48 27.24 -16.91
N ALA A 43 12.38 26.89 -18.20
CA ALA A 43 11.90 25.57 -18.63
C ALA A 43 12.76 24.43 -18.06
N TRP A 44 14.09 24.56 -18.10
CA TRP A 44 15.00 23.57 -17.53
C TRP A 44 14.95 23.53 -16.01
N THR A 45 14.83 24.67 -15.33
CA THR A 45 14.70 24.72 -13.87
C THR A 45 13.43 24.01 -13.41
N SER A 46 12.29 24.26 -14.07
CA SER A 46 11.02 23.57 -13.80
C SER A 46 11.13 22.07 -14.11
N ALA A 47 11.74 21.70 -15.23
CA ALA A 47 11.96 20.30 -15.61
C ALA A 47 12.80 19.54 -14.58
N LEU A 48 13.93 20.11 -14.13
CA LEU A 48 14.79 19.49 -13.10
C LEU A 48 14.05 19.34 -11.77
N THR A 49 13.28 20.36 -11.38
CA THR A 49 12.46 20.34 -10.17
C THR A 49 11.42 19.21 -10.23
N LEU A 50 10.71 19.11 -11.36
CA LEU A 50 9.71 18.06 -11.57
C LEU A 50 10.35 16.67 -11.54
N LEU A 51 11.48 16.46 -12.22
CA LEU A 51 12.16 15.16 -12.25
C LEU A 51 12.66 14.74 -10.86
N ALA A 52 13.22 15.67 -10.08
CA ALA A 52 13.67 15.40 -8.72
C ALA A 52 12.48 15.05 -7.81
N VAL A 53 11.43 15.89 -7.80
CA VAL A 53 10.25 15.65 -6.96
C VAL A 53 9.54 14.37 -7.36
N SER A 54 9.45 14.03 -8.63
CA SER A 54 8.81 12.80 -9.09
C SER A 54 9.64 11.53 -8.89
N GLY A 55 10.90 11.64 -8.42
CA GLY A 55 11.78 10.48 -8.23
C GLY A 55 12.25 9.84 -9.54
N ASN A 56 12.17 10.57 -10.65
CA ASN A 56 12.58 10.08 -11.97
C ASN A 56 14.08 10.24 -12.24
N LEU A 57 14.81 10.92 -11.35
CA LEU A 57 16.27 10.97 -11.40
C LEU A 57 16.86 9.70 -10.78
N PRO A 58 18.09 9.28 -11.17
CA PRO A 58 18.73 8.08 -10.61
C PRO A 58 19.10 8.21 -9.13
N THR A 59 19.04 9.42 -8.59
CA THR A 59 19.32 9.74 -7.19
C THR A 59 18.06 9.58 -6.35
N GLU A 60 18.23 9.03 -5.14
CA GLU A 60 17.12 8.90 -4.18
C GLU A 60 16.65 10.26 -3.64
N GLN A 61 17.48 11.29 -3.73
CA GLN A 61 17.14 12.63 -3.28
C GLN A 61 16.11 13.30 -4.20
N ARG A 62 15.10 13.92 -3.57
CA ARG A 62 13.98 14.62 -4.19
C ARG A 62 14.03 16.13 -3.92
N ILE A 63 14.72 16.54 -2.85
CA ILE A 63 14.91 17.95 -2.48
C ILE A 63 16.31 18.43 -2.90
N ILE A 64 17.28 17.53 -2.97
CA ILE A 64 18.66 17.81 -3.38
C ILE A 64 18.91 17.29 -4.80
N LEU A 65 19.31 18.18 -5.70
CA LEU A 65 19.75 17.83 -7.05
C LEU A 65 21.28 17.58 -7.06
N SER A 66 21.67 16.36 -7.42
CA SER A 66 23.09 16.05 -7.70
C SER A 66 23.48 16.49 -9.11
N THR A 67 24.43 17.41 -9.23
CA THR A 67 25.00 17.84 -10.51
C THR A 67 26.22 16.99 -10.82
N SER A 68 26.29 16.39 -12.01
CA SER A 68 27.47 15.70 -12.56
C SER A 68 27.23 15.36 -14.03
N ASP A 69 28.25 14.87 -14.74
CA ASP A 69 28.06 14.36 -16.11
C ASP A 69 27.03 13.22 -16.19
N SER A 70 26.77 12.50 -15.08
CA SER A 70 25.69 11.51 -15.02
C SER A 70 24.31 12.14 -15.22
N LEU A 71 24.09 13.36 -14.72
CA LEU A 71 22.85 14.11 -14.94
C LEU A 71 22.70 14.45 -16.42
N LEU A 72 23.77 14.90 -17.08
CA LEU A 72 23.77 15.17 -18.52
C LEU A 72 23.48 13.92 -19.35
N SER A 73 24.07 12.77 -18.98
CA SER A 73 23.83 11.52 -19.71
C SER A 73 22.39 11.06 -19.59
N VAL A 74 21.79 11.21 -18.41
CA VAL A 74 20.41 10.77 -18.14
C VAL A 74 19.38 11.67 -18.81
N LEU A 75 19.70 12.96 -18.98
CA LEU A 75 18.90 13.93 -19.72
C LEU A 75 19.18 13.95 -21.23
N SER A 76 20.03 13.06 -21.74
CA SER A 76 20.37 13.04 -23.17
C SER A 76 19.19 12.57 -24.02
N SER A 77 19.03 13.21 -25.18
CA SER A 77 18.08 12.80 -26.22
C SER A 77 18.81 12.06 -27.34
N PRO A 78 18.27 10.95 -27.87
CA PRO A 78 18.79 10.33 -29.08
C PRO A 78 18.80 11.29 -30.29
N THR A 79 17.85 12.23 -30.34
CA THR A 79 17.68 13.17 -31.46
C THR A 79 18.48 14.46 -31.26
N TYR A 80 18.48 15.01 -30.04
CA TYR A 80 19.06 16.33 -29.76
C TYR A 80 20.40 16.28 -29.01
N GLY A 81 20.85 15.09 -28.63
CA GLY A 81 22.11 14.88 -27.91
C GLY A 81 22.03 15.29 -26.43
N ARG A 82 23.19 15.68 -25.88
CA ARG A 82 23.33 16.13 -24.48
C ARG A 82 22.82 17.57 -24.34
N PRO A 83 22.21 17.94 -23.21
CA PRO A 83 21.82 19.33 -22.97
C PRO A 83 23.04 20.20 -22.60
N VAL A 84 23.75 20.72 -23.61
CA VAL A 84 25.02 21.45 -23.44
C VAL A 84 24.84 22.78 -22.70
N GLY A 85 23.68 23.41 -22.81
CA GLY A 85 23.36 24.64 -22.10
C GLY A 85 23.03 24.46 -20.61
N LEU A 86 22.96 23.23 -20.09
CA LEU A 86 22.42 22.97 -18.75
C LEU A 86 23.24 23.65 -17.63
N GLY A 87 24.57 23.69 -17.74
CA GLY A 87 25.37 24.38 -16.73
C GLY A 87 25.08 25.90 -16.66
N ALA A 88 24.80 26.56 -17.79
CA ALA A 88 24.38 27.96 -17.77
C ALA A 88 23.04 28.15 -17.07
N VAL A 89 22.12 27.18 -17.20
CA VAL A 89 20.85 27.17 -16.46
C VAL A 89 21.05 26.98 -14.96
N LEU A 90 21.93 26.05 -14.55
CA LEU A 90 22.22 25.83 -13.14
C LEU A 90 22.83 27.07 -12.50
N ASP A 91 23.77 27.73 -13.19
CA ASP A 91 24.34 29.01 -12.75
C ASP A 91 23.27 30.11 -12.61
N ASP A 92 22.29 30.11 -13.53
CA ASP A 92 21.15 31.03 -13.51
C ASP A 92 20.23 30.77 -12.32
N ALA A 93 19.88 29.50 -12.10
CA ALA A 93 19.02 29.07 -11.00
C ALA A 93 19.67 29.33 -9.63
N VAL A 94 20.99 29.16 -9.52
CA VAL A 94 21.76 29.53 -8.32
C VAL A 94 21.77 31.03 -8.11
N ARG A 95 22.00 31.82 -9.16
CA ARG A 95 21.99 33.29 -9.09
C ARG A 95 20.62 33.85 -8.67
N ASP A 96 19.55 33.22 -9.15
CA ASP A 96 18.16 33.59 -8.84
C ASP A 96 17.71 33.07 -7.46
N GLY A 97 18.53 32.29 -6.75
CA GLY A 97 18.20 31.70 -5.46
C GLY A 97 17.20 30.53 -5.52
N LYS A 98 16.88 30.03 -6.71
CA LYS A 98 16.03 28.84 -6.91
C LYS A 98 16.77 27.55 -6.55
N MET A 99 18.09 27.58 -6.64
CA MET A 99 18.99 26.51 -6.23
C MET A 99 20.06 27.08 -5.31
N ILE A 100 20.43 26.34 -4.26
CA ILE A 100 21.46 26.78 -3.32
C ILE A 100 22.44 25.63 -3.13
N ASP A 101 23.75 25.92 -3.15
CA ASP A 101 24.74 24.90 -2.82
C ASP A 101 24.49 24.34 -1.41
N MET A 102 24.55 23.02 -1.28
CA MET A 102 24.26 22.35 -0.01
C MET A 102 25.14 22.85 1.14
N SER A 103 26.42 23.18 0.89
CA SER A 103 27.32 23.67 1.93
C SER A 103 26.99 25.11 2.35
N ASP A 104 26.61 25.95 1.39
CA ASP A 104 26.16 27.32 1.66
C ASP A 104 24.79 27.32 2.37
N PHE A 105 23.89 26.43 1.97
CA PHE A 105 22.59 26.25 2.61
C PHE A 105 22.73 25.81 4.08
N ALA A 106 23.59 24.81 4.34
CA ALA A 106 23.78 24.26 5.68
C ALA A 106 24.52 25.22 6.63
N SER A 107 25.45 26.03 6.10
CA SER A 107 26.27 26.95 6.90
C SER A 107 25.64 28.34 7.12
N ALA A 108 24.51 28.64 6.47
CA ALA A 108 23.83 29.92 6.64
C ALA A 108 23.19 30.06 8.03
N ASP A 109 23.55 31.14 8.73
CA ASP A 109 23.05 31.51 10.06
C ASP A 109 21.66 32.18 10.02
N LYS A 110 21.33 32.80 8.89
CA LYS A 110 20.09 33.55 8.67
C LYS A 110 19.24 32.91 7.59
N SER A 111 17.97 33.30 7.56
CA SER A 111 17.06 32.88 6.51
C SER A 111 17.58 33.26 5.12
N ILE A 112 17.40 32.37 4.15
CA ILE A 112 17.65 32.59 2.72
C ILE A 112 16.75 33.70 2.15
N TYR A 113 15.69 34.12 2.84
CA TYR A 113 14.84 35.23 2.41
C TYR A 113 15.19 36.58 3.06
N ALA A 114 16.17 36.61 3.95
CA ALA A 114 16.58 37.87 4.58
C ALA A 114 17.12 38.84 3.52
N ARG A 115 16.77 40.15 3.60
CA ARG A 115 17.20 41.18 2.62
C ARG A 115 18.73 41.30 2.45
N THR A 116 19.51 40.78 3.40
CA THR A 116 20.98 40.73 3.36
C THR A 116 21.51 39.49 2.64
N TRP A 117 20.67 38.49 2.38
CA TRP A 117 20.90 37.33 1.52
C TRP A 117 20.63 37.68 0.05
N LEU A 118 20.98 38.89 -0.42
CA LEU A 118 21.41 38.95 -1.80
C LEU A 118 22.73 38.18 -1.79
N PRO A 119 22.91 37.09 -2.57
CA PRO A 119 24.21 36.46 -2.65
C PRO A 119 25.18 37.55 -3.08
N SER A 120 25.98 38.03 -2.13
CA SER A 120 27.09 38.92 -2.43
C SER A 120 27.81 38.32 -3.63
N PRO A 121 28.32 39.10 -4.59
CA PRO A 121 29.11 38.57 -5.70
C PRO A 121 30.17 37.54 -5.24
N TRP A 122 30.58 37.61 -3.97
CA TRP A 122 31.44 36.66 -3.24
C TRP A 122 30.87 35.27 -2.93
N VAL A 123 29.55 35.05 -2.81
CA VAL A 123 28.92 33.73 -2.59
C VAL A 123 28.87 32.92 -3.90
N ILE A 124 28.53 33.58 -5.01
CA ILE A 124 28.66 33.01 -6.37
C ILE A 124 30.13 32.67 -6.66
N LEU A 125 31.06 33.51 -6.17
CA LEU A 125 32.50 33.21 -6.20
C LEU A 125 32.85 32.01 -5.31
N LYS A 126 32.29 31.82 -4.11
CA LYS A 126 32.62 30.67 -3.24
C LYS A 126 32.21 29.34 -3.83
N TRP A 127 31.01 29.21 -4.38
CA TRP A 127 30.59 27.99 -5.07
C TRP A 127 31.47 27.68 -6.31
N SER A 128 31.84 28.72 -7.06
CA SER A 128 32.78 28.59 -8.18
C SER A 128 34.26 28.40 -7.76
N LEU A 129 34.65 28.80 -6.55
CA LEU A 129 36.01 28.69 -5.99
C LEU A 129 36.24 27.38 -5.19
N ARG A 130 35.22 26.82 -4.53
CA ARG A 130 35.35 25.60 -3.68
C ARG A 130 35.46 24.31 -4.49
N THR A 131 35.09 24.32 -5.77
CA THR A 131 35.26 23.21 -6.73
C THR A 131 36.60 23.28 -7.49
N ALA A 132 37.57 24.02 -6.93
CA ALA A 132 38.88 24.42 -7.48
C ALA A 132 39.45 23.54 -8.62
N GLY A 133 39.88 24.12 -9.74
CA GLY A 133 40.98 25.07 -9.63
C GLY A 133 41.17 26.10 -10.74
N VAL A 134 41.34 27.33 -10.27
CA VAL A 134 42.29 28.36 -10.73
C VAL A 134 41.85 29.31 -11.85
N LEU A 135 40.95 29.00 -12.79
CA LEU A 135 40.47 30.02 -13.77
C LEU A 135 39.08 29.63 -14.34
N GLY A 136 38.00 30.37 -14.01
CA GLY A 136 36.73 30.35 -14.75
C GLY A 136 35.45 30.36 -13.87
N PRO A 137 34.51 31.30 -14.06
CA PRO A 137 33.19 31.25 -13.43
C PRO A 137 32.28 30.21 -14.12
N GLY A 138 31.51 29.44 -13.35
CA GLY A 138 30.37 28.63 -13.86
C GLY A 138 30.32 27.15 -13.46
N SER A 139 29.22 26.50 -13.82
CA SER A 139 28.87 25.09 -13.56
C SER A 139 29.76 24.08 -14.28
N TYR A 140 30.48 24.49 -15.33
CA TYR A 140 31.39 23.63 -16.08
C TYR A 140 32.84 23.79 -15.59
N ASN A 141 33.60 22.70 -15.59
CA ASN A 141 35.04 22.75 -15.37
C ASN A 141 35.78 23.21 -16.65
N LYS A 142 37.09 23.44 -16.56
CA LYS A 142 37.93 23.84 -17.71
C LYS A 142 37.93 22.83 -18.87
N SER A 143 37.53 21.59 -18.61
CA SER A 143 37.42 20.52 -19.59
C SER A 143 36.03 20.44 -20.24
N GLY A 144 35.09 21.31 -19.87
CA GLY A 144 33.72 21.32 -20.40
C GLY A 144 32.78 20.31 -19.76
N ASN A 145 33.18 19.67 -18.65
CA ASN A 145 32.35 18.70 -17.92
C ASN A 145 31.56 19.40 -16.81
N LEU A 146 30.35 18.91 -16.53
CA LEU A 146 29.51 19.48 -15.48
C LEU A 146 30.11 19.15 -14.12
N LYS A 147 30.26 20.17 -13.27
CA LYS A 147 30.85 20.02 -11.94
C LYS A 147 30.00 19.11 -11.04
N ALA A 148 30.68 18.21 -10.35
CA ALA A 148 30.09 17.40 -9.29
C ALA A 148 29.67 18.31 -8.13
N GLY A 149 28.40 18.25 -7.71
CA GLY A 149 27.86 19.11 -6.66
C GLY A 149 26.46 18.72 -6.21
N ASN A 150 25.98 19.33 -5.13
CA ASN A 150 24.65 19.11 -4.57
C ASN A 150 23.95 20.46 -4.40
N LEU A 151 22.80 20.62 -5.06
CA LEU A 151 22.01 21.85 -5.04
C LEU A 151 20.66 21.59 -4.37
N VAL A 152 20.36 22.35 -3.32
CA VAL A 152 19.06 22.35 -2.66
C VAL A 152 18.05 23.06 -3.55
N LEU A 153 16.93 22.41 -3.84
CA LEU A 153 15.85 22.93 -4.69
C LEU A 153 14.85 23.73 -3.85
N VAL A 154 15.01 25.06 -3.81
CA VAL A 154 14.15 25.95 -3.01
C VAL A 154 12.66 25.87 -3.40
N PRO A 155 12.28 25.82 -4.70
CA PRO A 155 10.88 25.65 -5.09
C PRO A 155 10.20 24.40 -4.52
N VAL A 156 10.97 23.32 -4.33
CA VAL A 156 10.46 22.07 -3.74
C VAL A 156 10.16 22.28 -2.25
N LEU A 157 11.06 22.93 -1.52
CA LEU A 157 10.87 23.27 -0.11
C LEU A 157 9.63 24.14 0.10
N GLU A 158 9.43 25.14 -0.77
CA GLU A 158 8.25 26.01 -0.73
C GLU A 158 6.95 25.24 -1.01
N ASP A 159 6.95 24.34 -2.00
CA ASP A 159 5.80 23.50 -2.33
C ASP A 159 5.45 22.52 -1.20
N ILE A 160 6.46 21.83 -0.64
CA ILE A 160 6.29 20.96 0.52
C ILE A 160 5.68 21.76 1.68
N THR A 161 6.16 22.97 1.92
CA THR A 161 5.66 23.80 3.03
C THR A 161 4.20 24.18 2.83
N LYS A 162 3.79 24.55 1.60
CA LYS A 162 2.38 24.84 1.28
C LYS A 162 1.50 23.61 1.51
N LYS A 163 1.93 22.44 1.03
CA LYS A 163 1.22 21.16 1.21
C LYS A 163 1.13 20.77 2.68
N LEU A 164 2.22 20.92 3.43
CA LEU A 164 2.29 20.60 4.85
C LEU A 164 1.36 21.50 5.67
N LEU A 165 1.31 22.80 5.40
CA LEU A 165 0.38 23.71 6.06
C LEU A 165 -1.09 23.37 5.74
N ALA A 166 -1.40 23.04 4.48
CA ALA A 166 -2.74 22.62 4.08
C ALA A 166 -3.13 21.26 4.71
N TRP A 167 -2.19 20.34 4.84
CA TRP A 167 -2.37 19.07 5.53
C TRP A 167 -2.60 19.29 7.02
N GLN A 168 -1.79 20.12 7.68
CA GLN A 168 -1.89 20.41 9.10
C GLN A 168 -3.26 21.00 9.47
N GLN A 169 -3.86 21.83 8.60
CA GLN A 169 -5.21 22.37 8.81
C GLN A 169 -6.31 21.31 8.89
N ARG A 170 -6.08 20.13 8.32
CA ARG A 170 -7.03 19.00 8.35
C ARG A 170 -6.79 18.05 9.52
N GLN A 171 -5.65 18.19 10.20
CA GLN A 171 -5.29 17.36 11.35
C GLN A 171 -5.86 17.91 12.65
N GLY A 172 -5.91 17.04 13.66
CA GLY A 172 -6.19 17.43 15.04
C GLY A 172 -5.21 18.51 15.52
N GLN A 173 -5.70 19.44 16.33
CA GLN A 173 -4.92 20.56 16.86
C GLN A 173 -4.55 20.35 18.33
N SER A 174 -4.73 19.14 18.88
CA SER A 174 -4.30 18.84 20.24
C SER A 174 -2.77 19.00 20.33
N PRO A 175 -2.21 19.41 21.48
CA PRO A 175 -0.77 19.56 21.63
C PRO A 175 0.02 18.31 21.24
N THR A 176 -0.51 17.11 21.51
CA THR A 176 0.11 15.81 21.21
C THR A 176 0.06 15.43 19.72
N ASP A 177 -0.92 15.94 18.99
CA ASP A 177 -1.07 15.66 17.55
C ASP A 177 0.08 16.27 16.75
N ARG A 178 0.61 17.40 17.21
CA ARG A 178 1.68 18.18 16.55
C ARG A 178 3.09 17.64 16.78
N ILE A 179 3.22 16.55 17.54
CA ILE A 179 4.49 15.98 17.96
C ILE A 179 4.74 14.68 17.20
N TYR A 180 5.91 14.56 16.60
CA TYR A 180 6.30 13.42 15.76
C TYR A 180 7.73 13.00 16.09
N THR A 181 8.05 11.72 15.88
CA THR A 181 9.45 11.35 15.67
C THR A 181 9.91 11.84 14.30
N ARG A 182 11.21 11.94 14.08
CA ARG A 182 11.76 12.33 12.76
C ARG A 182 11.32 11.36 11.66
N GLU A 183 11.28 10.06 11.95
CA GLU A 183 10.85 9.03 11.01
C GLU A 183 9.37 9.18 10.66
N ALA A 184 8.50 9.37 11.67
CA ALA A 184 7.08 9.58 11.45
C ALA A 184 6.82 10.87 10.65
N PHE A 185 7.55 11.94 10.95
CA PHE A 185 7.48 13.18 10.17
C PHE A 185 7.96 12.96 8.73
N GLY A 186 9.04 12.20 8.53
CA GLY A 186 9.52 11.79 7.21
C GLY A 186 8.45 11.03 6.40
N SER A 187 7.68 10.15 7.04
CA SER A 187 6.56 9.45 6.41
C SER A 187 5.43 10.40 5.99
N VAL A 188 5.09 11.40 6.83
CA VAL A 188 4.12 12.45 6.46
C VAL A 188 4.58 13.19 5.21
N ILE A 189 5.85 13.60 5.15
CA ILE A 189 6.38 14.30 3.97
C ILE A 189 6.41 13.38 2.74
N SER A 190 6.74 12.10 2.93
CA SER A 190 6.73 11.11 1.85
C SER A 190 5.34 10.95 1.25
N GLU A 191 4.29 10.95 2.07
CA GLU A 191 2.89 10.94 1.63
C GLU A 191 2.54 12.21 0.85
N LEU A 192 2.92 13.39 1.35
CA LEU A 192 2.68 14.68 0.67
C LEU A 192 3.37 14.80 -0.68
N LEU A 193 4.50 14.11 -0.84
CA LEU A 193 5.26 14.05 -2.07
C LEU A 193 4.84 12.87 -2.97
N SER A 194 4.05 11.92 -2.47
CA SER A 194 3.70 10.73 -3.24
C SER A 194 2.89 11.10 -4.48
N THR A 195 3.20 10.42 -5.58
CA THR A 195 2.46 10.54 -6.84
C THR A 195 1.84 9.19 -7.17
N ALA A 196 0.87 9.16 -8.09
CA ALA A 196 0.24 7.91 -8.53
C ALA A 196 1.23 6.85 -9.05
N GLN A 197 2.45 7.26 -9.41
CA GLN A 197 3.48 6.40 -10.00
C GLN A 197 4.64 6.10 -9.05
N HIS A 198 4.86 6.89 -7.99
CA HIS A 198 6.01 6.76 -7.09
C HIS A 198 5.63 7.09 -5.65
N SER A 199 5.82 6.10 -4.76
CA SER A 199 5.79 6.24 -3.31
C SER A 199 7.10 5.69 -2.76
N THR A 200 8.08 6.57 -2.57
CA THR A 200 9.36 6.22 -1.98
C THR A 200 9.54 7.01 -0.69
N PRO A 201 10.13 6.38 0.36
CA PRO A 201 10.42 7.07 1.60
C PRO A 201 11.41 8.22 1.35
N LEU A 202 11.21 9.33 2.06
CA LEU A 202 12.08 10.49 1.98
C LEU A 202 13.50 10.12 2.43
N ASN A 203 14.49 10.51 1.63
CA ASN A 203 15.89 10.30 1.98
C ASN A 203 16.27 11.10 3.26
N ALA A 204 17.11 10.51 4.12
CA ALA A 204 17.54 11.16 5.37
C ALA A 204 18.16 12.56 5.14
N LYS A 205 18.95 12.74 4.07
CA LYS A 205 19.55 14.05 3.75
C LYS A 205 18.49 15.08 3.34
N ASP A 206 17.47 14.66 2.59
CA ASP A 206 16.35 15.54 2.24
C ASP A 206 15.58 15.96 3.49
N LEU A 207 15.36 15.03 4.43
CA LEU A 207 14.72 15.33 5.71
C LEU A 207 15.51 16.37 6.52
N GLU A 208 16.83 16.23 6.61
CA GLU A 208 17.69 17.22 7.29
C GLU A 208 17.57 18.61 6.65
N VAL A 209 17.66 18.69 5.32
CA VAL A 209 17.51 19.96 4.57
C VAL A 209 16.14 20.58 4.83
N LEU A 210 15.09 19.77 4.81
CA LEU A 210 13.72 20.22 5.04
C LEU A 210 13.52 20.72 6.48
N LEU A 211 14.02 20.02 7.49
CA LEU A 211 13.92 20.43 8.89
C LEU A 211 14.68 21.74 9.15
N LEU A 212 15.86 21.90 8.57
CA LEU A 212 16.60 23.16 8.62
C LEU A 212 15.81 24.30 7.95
N TYR A 213 15.23 24.06 6.77
CA TYR A 213 14.39 25.04 6.09
C TYR A 213 13.15 25.44 6.92
N LEU A 214 12.40 24.47 7.44
CA LEU A 214 11.15 24.69 8.18
C LEU A 214 11.36 25.25 9.59
N SER A 215 12.60 25.32 10.07
CA SER A 215 12.95 25.97 11.34
C SER A 215 13.56 27.35 11.13
N ARG A 216 14.46 27.51 10.14
CA ARG A 216 15.21 28.75 9.89
C ARG A 216 14.52 29.68 8.89
N ASP A 217 14.07 29.13 7.77
CA ASP A 217 13.63 29.89 6.60
C ASP A 217 12.12 30.13 6.60
N ASN A 218 11.35 29.12 7.04
CA ASN A 218 9.91 29.20 7.21
C ASN A 218 9.52 28.56 8.55
N PRO A 219 9.64 29.30 9.68
CA PRO A 219 9.62 28.76 11.04
C PRO A 219 8.22 28.23 11.43
N ILE A 220 7.89 27.03 10.98
CA ILE A 220 6.65 26.32 11.28
C ILE A 220 6.85 25.16 12.25
N LEU A 221 8.10 24.82 12.57
CA LEU A 221 8.44 23.74 13.51
C LEU A 221 9.69 24.04 14.33
N THR A 222 9.83 23.26 15.40
CA THR A 222 11.11 23.00 16.10
C THR A 222 11.47 21.53 15.95
N TYR A 223 12.75 21.21 15.95
CA TYR A 223 13.24 19.83 15.91
C TYR A 223 14.51 19.68 16.74
N ASP A 224 14.73 18.46 17.22
CA ASP A 224 15.98 17.98 17.78
C ASP A 224 16.40 16.67 17.08
N ASP A 225 17.33 15.94 17.65
CA ASP A 225 17.85 14.70 17.06
C ASP A 225 16.80 13.59 16.89
N LYS A 226 15.70 13.62 17.66
CA LYS A 226 14.67 12.56 17.71
C LYS A 226 13.25 13.05 17.44
N THR A 227 12.95 14.31 17.73
CA THR A 227 11.58 14.86 17.83
C THR A 227 11.39 16.03 16.87
N VAL A 228 10.21 16.10 16.26
CA VAL A 228 9.75 17.23 15.45
C VAL A 228 8.42 17.72 16.04
N LYS A 229 8.34 19.02 16.32
CA LYS A 229 7.14 19.67 16.86
C LYS A 229 6.67 20.77 15.95
N LEU A 230 5.47 20.59 15.36
CA LEU A 230 4.83 21.61 14.55
C LEU A 230 4.25 22.71 15.44
N LYS A 231 4.36 23.97 15.00
CA LYS A 231 3.76 25.10 15.72
C LYS A 231 2.23 25.03 15.68
N PRO A 232 1.52 25.53 16.70
CA PRO A 232 0.08 25.71 16.62
C PRO A 232 -0.32 26.63 15.46
N LEU A 233 -1.45 26.37 14.81
CA LEU A 233 -1.97 27.25 13.75
C LEU A 233 -2.28 28.66 14.25
N THR A 234 -2.60 28.81 15.54
CA THR A 234 -2.85 30.09 16.22
C THR A 234 -1.58 30.87 16.56
N SER A 235 -0.43 30.21 16.57
CA SER A 235 0.83 30.79 17.02
C SER A 235 1.66 31.32 15.87
N THR A 236 2.28 32.47 16.11
CA THR A 236 3.19 33.12 15.15
C THR A 236 4.59 32.53 15.18
N ARG A 237 4.98 31.84 16.27
CA ARG A 237 6.30 31.22 16.43
C ARG A 237 6.18 29.78 16.92
N PRO A 238 7.12 28.90 16.52
CA PRO A 238 7.25 27.56 17.09
C PRO A 238 7.59 27.58 18.58
N GLU A 239 7.08 26.59 19.31
CA GLU A 239 7.37 26.34 20.71
C GLU A 239 8.62 25.46 20.83
N PRO A 240 9.47 25.62 21.87
CA PRO A 240 10.55 24.68 22.11
C PRO A 240 10.01 23.28 22.40
N ILE A 241 10.84 22.28 22.13
CA ILE A 241 10.58 20.89 22.48
C ILE A 241 10.85 20.72 23.97
N THR A 242 9.92 20.10 24.68
CA THR A 242 10.08 19.73 26.09
C THR A 242 10.36 18.23 26.23
N PRO A 243 10.92 17.77 27.36
CA PRO A 243 11.14 16.34 27.61
C PRO A 243 9.86 15.50 27.49
N GLU A 244 8.71 16.11 27.83
CA GLU A 244 7.39 15.51 27.70
C GLU A 244 7.04 15.24 26.23
N ASP A 245 7.38 16.17 25.33
CA ASP A 245 7.14 16.01 23.90
C ASP A 245 7.90 14.80 23.34
N SER A 246 9.17 14.61 23.74
CA SER A 246 9.95 13.43 23.34
C SER A 246 9.33 12.13 23.84
N ALA A 247 8.76 12.11 25.05
CA ALA A 247 8.04 10.95 25.57
C ALA A 247 6.78 10.65 24.76
N VAL A 248 6.02 11.68 24.35
CA VAL A 248 4.85 11.54 23.48
C VAL A 248 5.25 11.00 22.10
N ALA A 249 6.33 11.52 21.50
CA ALA A 249 6.83 11.04 20.21
C ALA A 249 7.19 9.54 20.27
N ASN A 250 7.91 9.13 21.31
CA ASN A 250 8.29 7.73 21.54
C ASN A 250 7.07 6.83 21.78
N LEU A 251 6.08 7.31 22.55
CA LEU A 251 4.84 6.57 22.77
C LEU A 251 4.08 6.32 21.46
N LYS A 252 3.95 7.35 20.60
CA LYS A 252 3.32 7.22 19.28
C LYS A 252 4.06 6.23 18.39
N SER A 253 5.40 6.25 18.41
CA SER A 253 6.22 5.29 17.66
C SER A 253 6.04 3.86 18.16
N LEU A 254 5.99 3.65 19.49
CA LEU A 254 5.76 2.35 20.09
C LEU A 254 4.37 1.80 19.75
N ILE A 255 3.33 2.64 19.85
CA ILE A 255 1.96 2.28 19.43
C ILE A 255 1.97 1.83 17.97
N SER A 256 2.54 2.64 17.06
CA SER A 256 2.61 2.30 15.63
C SER A 256 3.35 0.99 15.37
N SER A 257 4.46 0.73 16.08
CA SER A 257 5.21 -0.52 15.96
C SER A 257 4.40 -1.72 16.44
N LEU A 258 3.73 -1.61 17.59
CA LEU A 258 2.89 -2.67 18.12
C LEU A 258 1.69 -2.95 17.22
N THR A 259 1.07 -1.92 16.64
CA THR A 259 0.00 -2.09 15.65
C THR A 259 0.48 -2.90 14.45
N LEU A 260 1.67 -2.62 13.91
CA LEU A 260 2.25 -3.38 12.79
C LEU A 260 2.58 -4.84 13.19
N GLN A 261 3.06 -5.06 14.41
CA GLN A 261 3.31 -6.41 14.91
C GLN A 261 2.01 -7.21 15.08
N THR A 262 0.95 -6.58 15.62
CA THR A 262 -0.37 -7.17 15.75
C THR A 262 -0.93 -7.59 14.39
N THR A 263 -0.87 -6.72 13.37
CA THR A 263 -1.37 -7.07 12.03
C THR A 263 -0.55 -8.18 11.37
N ALA A 264 0.77 -8.21 11.57
CA ALA A 264 1.61 -9.32 11.10
C ALA A 264 1.30 -10.64 11.81
N LEU A 265 1.06 -10.61 13.12
CA LEU A 265 0.67 -11.79 13.90
C LEU A 265 -0.71 -12.31 13.48
N GLU A 266 -1.68 -11.43 13.24
CA GLU A 266 -3.00 -11.80 12.70
C GLU A 266 -2.87 -12.50 11.34
N ALA A 267 -2.04 -11.97 10.44
CA ALA A 267 -1.76 -12.61 9.16
C ALA A 267 -1.12 -14.01 9.36
N SER A 268 -0.19 -14.14 10.30
CA SER A 268 0.46 -15.42 10.62
C SER A 268 -0.52 -16.45 11.21
N VAL A 269 -1.44 -16.03 12.09
CA VAL A 269 -2.50 -16.89 12.61
C VAL A 269 -3.37 -17.41 11.46
N ASN A 270 -3.77 -16.53 10.54
CA ASN A 270 -4.58 -16.91 9.38
C ASN A 270 -3.85 -17.86 8.43
N GLU A 271 -2.56 -17.61 8.15
CA GLU A 271 -1.75 -18.50 7.31
C GLU A 271 -1.62 -19.90 7.94
N ASN A 272 -1.30 -19.97 9.23
CA ASN A 272 -1.16 -21.24 9.92
C ASN A 272 -2.50 -22.00 10.03
N GLN A 273 -3.63 -21.29 10.18
CA GLN A 273 -4.96 -21.88 10.11
C GLN A 273 -5.23 -22.52 8.74
N GLN A 274 -4.92 -21.82 7.65
CA GLN A 274 -5.08 -22.36 6.29
C GLN A 274 -4.15 -23.55 6.03
N ARG A 275 -2.91 -23.49 6.52
CA ARG A 275 -1.93 -24.57 6.42
C ARG A 275 -2.38 -25.80 7.20
N ALA A 276 -2.94 -25.62 8.40
CA ALA A 276 -3.51 -26.69 9.20
C ALA A 276 -4.70 -27.35 8.48
N ALA A 277 -5.68 -26.57 8.00
CA ALA A 277 -6.83 -27.08 7.26
C ALA A 277 -6.42 -27.87 5.99
N SER A 278 -5.45 -27.37 5.23
CA SER A 278 -4.91 -28.06 4.05
C SER A 278 -4.18 -29.36 4.41
N ALA A 279 -3.52 -29.41 5.56
CA ALA A 279 -2.88 -30.64 6.04
C ALA A 279 -3.90 -31.68 6.51
N VAL A 280 -5.02 -31.26 7.12
CA VAL A 280 -6.13 -32.14 7.52
C VAL A 280 -6.80 -32.77 6.28
N THR A 281 -7.10 -31.98 5.25
CA THR A 281 -7.66 -32.51 3.99
C THR A 281 -6.70 -33.49 3.30
N ALA A 282 -5.40 -33.22 3.37
CA ALA A 282 -4.34 -34.11 2.88
C ALA A 282 -4.07 -35.32 3.80
N LYS A 283 -4.79 -35.47 4.92
CA LYS A 283 -4.62 -36.54 5.92
C LYS A 283 -3.20 -36.60 6.50
N ASN A 284 -2.51 -35.45 6.55
CA ASN A 284 -1.16 -35.29 7.06
C ASN A 284 -1.18 -34.72 8.48
N LYS A 285 -1.39 -35.59 9.47
CA LYS A 285 -1.52 -35.23 10.88
C LYS A 285 -0.29 -34.52 11.45
N THR A 286 0.92 -34.92 11.06
CA THR A 286 2.15 -34.30 11.60
C THR A 286 2.29 -32.84 11.19
N THR A 287 1.95 -32.54 9.93
CA THR A 287 1.98 -31.17 9.39
C THR A 287 0.84 -30.33 9.97
N ALA A 288 -0.34 -30.92 10.16
CA ALA A 288 -1.47 -30.26 10.80
C ALA A 288 -1.15 -29.86 12.26
N LEU A 289 -0.59 -30.78 13.06
CA LEU A 289 -0.18 -30.50 14.45
C LEU A 289 0.90 -29.41 14.52
N ALA A 290 1.90 -29.46 13.64
CA ALA A 290 2.94 -28.42 13.61
C ALA A 290 2.36 -27.03 13.28
N ALA A 291 1.45 -26.95 12.31
CA ALA A 291 0.77 -25.72 11.94
C ALA A 291 -0.12 -25.18 13.08
N LEU A 292 -0.86 -26.06 13.77
CA LEU A 292 -1.68 -25.69 14.92
C LEU A 292 -0.86 -25.20 16.12
N ARG A 293 0.28 -25.85 16.43
CA ARG A 293 1.21 -25.36 17.47
C ARG A 293 1.72 -23.95 17.13
N SER A 294 2.13 -23.74 15.88
CA SER A 294 2.58 -22.42 15.41
C SER A 294 1.47 -21.38 15.49
N LYS A 295 0.24 -21.74 15.11
CA LYS A 295 -0.96 -20.90 15.26
C LYS A 295 -1.18 -20.52 16.72
N LYS A 296 -1.20 -21.49 17.64
CA LYS A 296 -1.45 -21.24 19.08
C LYS A 296 -0.39 -20.33 19.70
N SER A 297 0.88 -20.52 19.34
CA SER A 297 1.96 -19.63 19.75
C SER A 297 1.74 -18.19 19.25
N ALA A 298 1.38 -18.04 17.97
CA ALA A 298 1.08 -16.74 17.38
C ALA A 298 -0.16 -16.07 18.03
N GLU A 299 -1.20 -16.83 18.37
CA GLU A 299 -2.39 -16.33 19.08
C GLU A 299 -2.06 -15.84 20.50
N ARG A 300 -1.21 -16.57 21.24
CA ARG A 300 -0.76 -16.13 22.57
C ARG A 300 0.05 -14.84 22.48
N ALA A 301 0.98 -14.77 21.52
CA ALA A 301 1.75 -13.56 21.27
C ALA A 301 0.84 -12.39 20.87
N LEU A 302 -0.14 -12.63 19.99
CA LEU A 302 -1.14 -11.65 19.57
C LEU A 302 -1.94 -11.12 20.76
N ALA A 303 -2.46 -12.00 21.62
CA ALA A 303 -3.22 -11.60 22.81
C ALA A 303 -2.39 -10.72 23.76
N GLN A 304 -1.13 -11.07 23.99
CA GLN A 304 -0.23 -10.27 24.83
C GLN A 304 0.09 -8.90 24.20
N ARG A 305 0.36 -8.86 22.89
CA ARG A 305 0.66 -7.61 22.15
C ARG A 305 -0.55 -6.69 22.11
N THR A 306 -1.74 -7.22 21.82
CA THR A 306 -3.00 -6.46 21.84
C THR A 306 -3.32 -5.89 23.21
N ALA A 307 -3.11 -6.68 24.28
CA ALA A 307 -3.30 -6.18 25.65
C ALA A 307 -2.32 -5.03 25.98
N THR A 308 -1.08 -5.12 25.50
CA THR A 308 -0.08 -4.06 25.68
C THR A 308 -0.44 -2.81 24.87
N LEU A 309 -0.87 -2.99 23.61
CA LEU A 309 -1.31 -1.91 22.74
C LEU A 309 -2.46 -1.13 23.39
N GLN A 310 -3.49 -1.81 23.89
CA GLN A 310 -4.62 -1.19 24.58
C GLN A 310 -4.15 -0.33 25.78
N GLN A 311 -3.24 -0.85 26.61
CA GLN A 311 -2.70 -0.09 27.73
C GLN A 311 -1.97 1.19 27.30
N LEU A 312 -1.22 1.13 26.20
CA LEU A 312 -0.51 2.30 25.69
C LEU A 312 -1.45 3.33 25.05
N GLU A 313 -2.49 2.88 24.36
CA GLU A 313 -3.54 3.75 23.80
C GLU A 313 -4.36 4.44 24.91
N ASP A 314 -4.67 3.73 25.99
CA ASP A 314 -5.32 4.29 27.17
C ASP A 314 -4.44 5.39 27.81
N VAL A 315 -3.13 5.11 27.97
CA VAL A 315 -2.16 6.10 28.47
C VAL A 315 -2.05 7.29 27.53
N TYR A 316 -1.98 7.07 26.22
CA TYR A 316 -1.95 8.15 25.24
C TYR A 316 -3.20 9.03 25.32
N THR A 317 -4.39 8.42 25.46
CA THR A 317 -5.66 9.14 25.63
C THR A 317 -5.67 9.98 26.90
N GLN A 318 -5.16 9.47 28.02
CA GLN A 318 -5.01 10.23 29.26
C GLN A 318 -4.04 11.42 29.10
N ILE A 319 -2.94 11.22 28.37
CA ILE A 319 -1.99 12.31 28.07
C ILE A 319 -2.67 13.37 27.21
N GLN A 320 -3.43 12.97 26.19
CA GLN A 320 -4.15 13.92 25.33
C GLN A 320 -5.15 14.76 26.13
N GLN A 321 -5.95 14.12 26.99
CA GLN A 321 -6.87 14.83 27.90
C GLN A 321 -6.12 15.78 28.86
N ALA A 322 -4.99 15.33 29.41
CA ALA A 322 -4.17 16.14 30.31
C ALA A 322 -3.34 17.23 29.61
N ALA A 323 -3.13 17.13 28.29
CA ALA A 323 -2.51 18.17 27.49
C ALA A 323 -3.52 19.25 27.09
N ASP A 324 -4.79 18.87 26.93
CA ASP A 324 -5.90 19.78 26.65
C ASP A 324 -6.37 20.53 27.92
N GLN A 325 -6.20 19.93 29.10
CA GLN A 325 -6.42 20.56 30.41
C GLN A 325 -5.09 21.15 30.91
N VAL A 326 -5.04 22.38 31.43
CA VAL A 326 -3.80 23.09 31.82
C VAL A 326 -2.93 22.40 32.92
N GLU A 327 -3.29 21.19 33.36
CA GLU A 327 -2.68 20.45 34.47
C GLU A 327 -1.78 19.29 33.98
N VAL A 328 -0.70 19.66 33.29
CA VAL A 328 0.14 18.75 32.50
C VAL A 328 1.11 17.87 33.34
N VAL A 329 1.51 18.32 34.54
CA VAL A 329 2.71 17.79 35.22
C VAL A 329 2.48 16.48 36.00
N ALA A 330 1.33 16.33 36.68
CA ALA A 330 1.08 15.17 37.55
C ALA A 330 0.76 13.89 36.75
N THR A 331 0.00 14.03 35.67
CA THR A 331 -0.40 12.92 34.81
C THR A 331 0.77 12.39 34.00
N LEU A 332 1.61 13.27 33.45
CA LEU A 332 2.80 12.86 32.68
C LEU A 332 3.84 12.13 33.52
N LYS A 333 4.03 12.50 34.79
CA LYS A 333 4.90 11.75 35.71
C LYS A 333 4.36 10.35 35.97
N THR A 334 3.04 10.21 36.06
CA THR A 334 2.35 8.93 36.23
C THR A 334 2.47 8.09 34.96
N SER A 335 2.26 8.69 33.79
CA SER A 335 2.43 8.04 32.48
C SER A 335 3.88 7.61 32.24
N ALA A 336 4.88 8.45 32.54
CA ALA A 336 6.29 8.10 32.44
C ALA A 336 6.67 6.93 33.36
N SER A 337 6.11 6.88 34.58
CA SER A 337 6.29 5.75 35.49
C SER A 337 5.60 4.48 35.00
N ALA A 338 4.40 4.60 34.41
CA ALA A 338 3.68 3.48 33.80
C ALA A 338 4.44 2.92 32.59
N LEU A 339 4.93 3.79 31.71
CA LEU A 339 5.77 3.44 30.56
C LEU A 339 7.06 2.75 31.01
N LYS A 340 7.73 3.26 32.05
CA LYS A 340 8.92 2.61 32.63
C LYS A 340 8.61 1.22 33.20
N THR A 341 7.44 1.05 33.80
CA THR A 341 7.00 -0.23 34.39
C THR A 341 6.59 -1.24 33.32
N LEU A 342 5.92 -0.79 32.26
CA LEU A 342 5.63 -1.59 31.07
C LEU A 342 6.92 -2.02 30.37
N ASN A 343 7.88 -1.12 30.20
CA ASN A 343 9.19 -1.43 29.62
C ASN A 343 9.94 -2.52 30.42
N LYS A 344 9.81 -2.48 31.76
CA LYS A 344 10.35 -3.51 32.66
C LYS A 344 9.63 -4.86 32.55
N LYS A 345 8.33 -4.88 32.23
CA LYS A 345 7.53 -6.11 32.01
C LYS A 345 7.71 -6.72 30.62
N VAL A 346 8.07 -5.92 29.62
CA VAL A 346 8.38 -6.38 28.25
C VAL A 346 9.80 -6.94 28.14
N GLY A 347 10.64 -6.76 29.16
CA GLY A 347 11.95 -7.38 29.27
C GLY A 347 13.04 -6.62 28.51
N SER A 348 13.52 -5.51 29.08
CA SER A 348 14.90 -5.03 28.86
C SER A 348 15.34 -4.06 29.97
N VAL A 349 16.62 -4.15 30.31
CA VAL A 349 17.31 -3.60 31.49
C VAL A 349 17.67 -2.13 31.32
N ASP A 350 17.93 -1.47 32.45
CA ASP A 350 18.22 -0.06 32.67
C ASP A 350 19.17 0.61 31.65
N SER A 351 18.60 1.33 30.68
CA SER A 351 18.92 2.72 30.29
C SER A 351 18.36 2.99 28.89
N VAL A 352 17.41 3.93 28.81
CA VAL A 352 16.59 4.22 27.61
C VAL A 352 17.43 4.64 26.39
N ASP A 353 18.64 5.16 26.59
CA ASP A 353 19.51 5.57 25.48
C ASP A 353 20.41 4.45 24.93
N ALA A 354 20.83 3.46 25.73
CA ALA A 354 21.68 2.36 25.26
C ALA A 354 20.86 1.26 24.56
N VAL A 355 19.65 0.98 25.06
CA VAL A 355 18.80 -0.09 24.54
C VAL A 355 18.14 0.26 23.20
N LEU A 356 17.89 1.53 22.89
CA LEU A 356 17.33 1.90 21.58
C LEU A 356 18.36 1.86 20.45
N ASP A 357 19.64 2.12 20.75
CA ASP A 357 20.74 1.98 19.79
C ASP A 357 21.15 0.51 19.62
N GLU A 358 21.15 -0.28 20.70
CA GLU A 358 21.37 -1.73 20.63
C GLU A 358 20.19 -2.44 19.96
N LEU A 359 18.93 -2.01 20.19
CA LEU A 359 17.75 -2.51 19.46
C LEU A 359 17.76 -2.06 17.99
N ARG A 360 18.30 -0.91 17.63
CA ARG A 360 18.49 -0.51 16.21
C ARG A 360 19.59 -1.34 15.53
N GLU A 361 20.70 -1.62 16.21
CA GLU A 361 21.75 -2.53 15.73
C GLU A 361 21.26 -3.98 15.62
N GLU A 362 20.45 -4.44 16.58
CA GLU A 362 19.84 -5.76 16.57
C GLU A 362 18.72 -5.82 15.52
N MET A 363 17.96 -4.74 15.30
CA MET A 363 16.97 -4.62 14.23
C MET A 363 17.60 -4.59 12.82
N GLN A 364 18.80 -4.03 12.66
CA GLN A 364 19.59 -4.15 11.42
C GLN A 364 20.09 -5.58 11.20
N LYS A 365 20.32 -6.35 12.27
CA LYS A 365 20.56 -7.80 12.19
C LYS A 365 19.26 -8.59 11.94
N THR A 366 18.10 -8.09 12.33
CA THR A 366 16.78 -8.70 12.05
C THR A 366 16.21 -8.39 10.66
N GLY A 367 16.91 -7.58 9.85
CA GLY A 367 16.62 -7.42 8.43
C GLY A 367 16.80 -8.72 7.62
N GLU A 368 17.41 -9.74 8.21
CA GLU A 368 17.29 -11.13 7.78
C GLU A 368 16.03 -11.75 8.41
N VAL A 369 14.87 -11.46 7.80
CA VAL A 369 13.50 -11.81 8.23
C VAL A 369 13.21 -13.34 8.24
N GLN A 370 14.21 -14.21 8.26
CA GLN A 370 14.00 -15.67 8.19
C GLN A 370 14.22 -16.43 9.50
N GLN A 371 14.80 -15.84 10.56
CA GLN A 371 15.33 -16.65 11.68
C GLN A 371 14.79 -16.35 13.09
N ILE A 372 14.05 -15.26 13.31
CA ILE A 372 13.55 -14.90 14.66
C ILE A 372 12.13 -15.44 14.94
N ILE A 373 11.45 -15.97 13.93
CA ILE A 373 10.18 -16.71 14.13
C ILE A 373 10.43 -18.09 14.80
N SER A 374 11.68 -18.45 15.08
CA SER A 374 12.07 -19.77 15.59
C SER A 374 12.55 -19.81 17.03
N GLU A 375 12.57 -18.70 17.78
CA GLU A 375 12.94 -18.75 19.20
C GLU A 375 11.71 -19.01 20.09
N PRO A 376 11.61 -20.20 20.73
CA PRO A 376 10.65 -20.40 21.79
C PRO A 376 11.16 -19.64 23.01
N LEU A 377 10.56 -18.48 23.28
CA LEU A 377 10.72 -17.80 24.56
C LEU A 377 10.28 -18.79 25.67
N GLY A 378 11.28 -19.23 26.44
CA GLY A 378 11.16 -20.35 27.35
C GLY A 378 10.13 -20.14 28.44
N ASP A 379 9.07 -20.92 28.39
CA ASP A 379 8.33 -21.36 29.56
C ASP A 379 8.00 -22.85 29.42
N ALA A 380 8.82 -23.70 30.05
CA ALA A 380 8.70 -25.16 29.98
C ALA A 380 7.41 -25.69 30.63
N GLY A 381 6.66 -24.87 31.37
CA GLY A 381 5.34 -25.22 31.92
C GLY A 381 4.16 -24.97 30.97
N ALA A 382 4.36 -24.19 29.91
CA ALA A 382 3.31 -23.78 28.97
C ALA A 382 3.18 -24.68 27.73
N ALA A 383 4.09 -25.64 27.57
CA ALA A 383 4.14 -26.59 26.45
C ALA A 383 3.11 -27.71 26.59
N ASP A 384 2.95 -28.30 27.78
CA ASP A 384 2.03 -29.42 28.01
C ASP A 384 0.55 -29.01 27.90
N VAL A 385 0.20 -27.78 28.31
CA VAL A 385 -1.17 -27.25 28.18
C VAL A 385 -1.46 -26.82 26.73
N ALA A 386 -0.44 -26.37 25.98
CA ALA A 386 -0.59 -26.08 24.56
C ALA A 386 -0.85 -27.33 23.72
N ASP A 387 -0.22 -28.45 24.05
CA ASP A 387 -0.34 -29.69 23.28
C ASP A 387 -1.73 -30.33 23.42
N ALA A 388 -2.34 -30.31 24.62
CA ALA A 388 -3.70 -30.82 24.81
C ALA A 388 -4.76 -30.01 24.03
N GLU A 389 -4.68 -28.68 24.06
CA GLU A 389 -5.60 -27.81 23.30
C GLU A 389 -5.43 -27.98 21.78
N VAL A 390 -4.20 -28.21 21.30
CA VAL A 390 -3.90 -28.44 19.88
C VAL A 390 -4.44 -29.80 19.40
N ASP A 391 -4.35 -30.83 20.24
CA ASP A 391 -4.91 -32.15 19.92
C ASP A 391 -6.44 -32.08 19.82
N ASP A 392 -7.11 -31.41 20.77
CA ASP A 392 -8.57 -31.19 20.73
C ASP A 392 -9.01 -30.43 19.47
N GLU A 393 -8.25 -29.40 19.07
CA GLU A 393 -8.51 -28.60 17.87
C GLU A 393 -8.31 -29.41 16.58
N LEU A 394 -7.28 -30.26 16.53
CA LEU A 394 -7.08 -31.17 15.41
C LEU A 394 -8.26 -32.15 15.29
N GLU A 395 -8.69 -32.75 16.40
CA GLU A 395 -9.83 -33.66 16.38
C GLU A 395 -11.12 -32.97 15.93
N ALA A 396 -11.33 -31.72 16.30
CA ALA A 396 -12.45 -30.93 15.82
C ALA A 396 -12.40 -30.74 14.30
N MET A 397 -11.26 -30.32 13.74
CA MET A 397 -11.10 -30.18 12.28
C MET A 397 -11.24 -31.51 11.53
N GLU A 398 -10.70 -32.60 12.07
CA GLU A 398 -10.86 -33.93 11.47
C GLU A 398 -12.32 -34.40 11.47
N ARG A 399 -13.10 -34.07 12.52
CA ARG A 399 -14.55 -34.34 12.56
C ARG A 399 -15.30 -33.50 11.54
N GLU A 400 -15.01 -32.21 11.42
CA GLU A 400 -15.64 -31.33 10.43
C GLU A 400 -15.35 -31.78 8.99
N GLU A 401 -14.10 -32.15 8.68
CA GLU A 401 -13.74 -32.66 7.35
C GLU A 401 -14.40 -34.01 7.05
N ARG A 402 -14.53 -34.88 8.05
CA ARG A 402 -15.28 -36.15 7.89
C ARG A 402 -16.75 -35.91 7.61
N GLN A 403 -17.39 -34.96 8.31
CA GLN A 403 -18.78 -34.57 8.05
C GLN A 403 -18.94 -34.02 6.63
N LYS A 404 -18.02 -33.17 6.14
CA LYS A 404 -18.04 -32.69 4.75
C LYS A 404 -17.86 -33.81 3.73
N GLU A 405 -16.92 -34.74 3.97
CA GLU A 405 -16.76 -35.92 3.11
C GLU A 405 -18.04 -36.77 3.07
N GLU A 406 -18.72 -36.96 4.20
CA GLU A 406 -19.97 -37.70 4.31
C GLU A 406 -21.11 -36.98 3.58
N GLU A 407 -21.27 -35.67 3.76
CA GLU A 407 -22.26 -34.87 3.03
C GLU A 407 -22.06 -34.90 1.52
N LEU A 408 -20.81 -34.86 1.06
CA LEU A 408 -20.49 -34.98 -0.36
C LEU A 408 -20.85 -36.36 -0.91
N LYS A 409 -20.55 -37.43 -0.15
CA LYS A 409 -20.94 -38.80 -0.52
C LYS A 409 -22.46 -38.96 -0.55
N VAL A 410 -23.18 -38.39 0.42
CA VAL A 410 -24.65 -38.40 0.44
C VAL A 410 -25.19 -37.70 -0.81
N LYS A 411 -24.71 -36.49 -1.13
CA LYS A 411 -25.12 -35.76 -2.35
C LYS A 411 -24.80 -36.53 -3.63
N GLU A 412 -23.64 -37.19 -3.71
CA GLU A 412 -23.27 -38.03 -4.85
C GLU A 412 -24.19 -39.25 -4.97
N THR A 413 -24.49 -39.92 -3.85
CA THR A 413 -25.44 -41.05 -3.84
C THR A 413 -26.85 -40.62 -4.18
N GLU A 414 -27.34 -39.46 -3.72
CA GLU A 414 -28.63 -38.91 -4.08
C GLU A 414 -28.71 -38.56 -5.57
N ALA A 415 -27.65 -37.98 -6.14
CA ALA A 415 -27.57 -37.70 -7.57
C ALA A 415 -27.61 -39.00 -8.40
N ARG A 416 -26.86 -40.02 -7.97
CA ARG A 416 -26.83 -41.34 -8.63
C ARG A 416 -28.14 -42.10 -8.48
N LEU A 417 -28.84 -41.96 -7.36
CA LEU A 417 -30.16 -42.56 -7.14
C LEU A 417 -31.19 -41.94 -8.09
N LYS A 418 -31.21 -40.60 -8.22
CA LYS A 418 -32.07 -39.89 -9.18
C LYS A 418 -31.80 -40.32 -10.62
N GLU A 419 -30.54 -40.45 -11.01
CA GLU A 419 -30.17 -40.93 -12.35
C GLU A 419 -30.69 -42.35 -12.61
N LEU A 420 -30.61 -43.25 -11.62
CA LEU A 420 -31.15 -44.60 -11.71
C LEU A 420 -32.69 -44.62 -11.77
N GLU A 421 -33.36 -43.78 -10.99
CA GLU A 421 -34.82 -43.62 -11.03
C GLU A 421 -35.29 -43.11 -12.40
N ASP A 422 -34.61 -42.12 -12.98
CA ASP A 422 -34.88 -41.59 -14.32
C ASP A 422 -34.69 -42.66 -15.41
N LEU A 423 -33.63 -43.49 -15.29
CA LEU A 423 -33.39 -44.62 -16.20
C LEU A 423 -34.47 -45.70 -16.07
N GLN A 424 -34.91 -46.02 -14.87
CA GLN A 424 -35.99 -46.98 -14.63
C GLN A 424 -37.34 -46.47 -15.15
N GLN A 425 -37.64 -45.18 -14.99
CA GLN A 425 -38.84 -44.58 -15.57
C GLN A 425 -38.81 -44.64 -17.10
N LYS A 426 -37.67 -44.33 -17.74
CA LYS A 426 -37.51 -44.48 -19.18
C LYS A 426 -37.68 -45.93 -19.65
N GLN A 427 -37.15 -46.90 -18.92
CA GLN A 427 -37.32 -48.32 -19.24
C GLN A 427 -38.79 -48.76 -19.12
N LYS A 428 -39.50 -48.31 -18.07
CA LYS A 428 -40.94 -48.57 -17.92
C LYS A 428 -41.75 -47.96 -19.05
N GLN A 429 -41.47 -46.71 -19.42
CA GLN A 429 -42.12 -46.05 -20.55
C GLN A 429 -41.87 -46.80 -21.86
N GLN A 430 -40.62 -47.25 -22.11
CA GLN A 430 -40.29 -48.06 -23.29
C GLN A 430 -40.98 -49.43 -23.28
N GLU A 431 -41.12 -50.07 -22.13
CA GLU A 431 -41.84 -51.34 -22.01
C GLU A 431 -43.35 -51.17 -22.20
N GLU A 432 -43.94 -50.10 -21.66
CA GLU A 432 -45.34 -49.72 -21.88
C GLU A 432 -45.61 -49.39 -23.35
N GLU A 433 -44.73 -48.62 -24.00
CA GLU A 433 -44.81 -48.35 -25.44
C GLU A 433 -44.70 -49.63 -26.28
N ARG A 434 -43.81 -50.56 -25.89
CA ARG A 434 -43.66 -51.84 -26.60
C ARG A 434 -44.89 -52.73 -26.43
N LYS A 435 -45.46 -52.80 -25.23
CA LYS A 435 -46.72 -53.52 -24.97
C LYS A 435 -47.90 -52.91 -25.72
N ALA A 436 -48.01 -51.58 -25.75
CA ALA A 436 -49.04 -50.89 -26.53
C ALA A 436 -48.88 -51.13 -28.04
N GLN A 437 -47.64 -51.19 -28.55
CA GLN A 437 -47.38 -51.58 -29.94
C GLN A 437 -47.76 -53.05 -30.19
N GLU A 438 -47.38 -53.98 -29.32
CA GLU A 438 -47.74 -55.40 -29.43
C GLU A 438 -49.27 -55.58 -29.43
N GLU A 439 -50.00 -54.94 -28.51
CA GLU A 439 -51.47 -54.94 -28.46
C GLU A 439 -52.11 -54.32 -29.70
N ASN A 440 -51.57 -53.21 -30.22
CA ASN A 440 -52.10 -52.58 -31.43
C ASN A 440 -51.85 -53.46 -32.67
N THR A 441 -50.70 -54.14 -32.75
CA THR A 441 -50.39 -55.08 -33.82
C THR A 441 -51.32 -56.30 -33.77
N GLU A 442 -51.65 -56.78 -32.57
CA GLU A 442 -52.60 -57.87 -32.37
C GLU A 442 -54.04 -57.46 -32.71
N LEU A 443 -54.46 -56.24 -32.33
CA LEU A 443 -55.74 -55.67 -32.73
C LEU A 443 -55.85 -55.48 -34.24
N GLU A 444 -54.79 -55.00 -34.91
CA GLU A 444 -54.74 -54.89 -36.38
C GLU A 444 -54.84 -56.26 -37.05
N ALA A 445 -54.18 -57.29 -36.50
CA ALA A 445 -54.29 -58.66 -36.99
C ALA A 445 -55.71 -59.25 -36.79
N GLN A 446 -56.35 -58.98 -35.65
CA GLN A 446 -57.73 -59.37 -35.38
C GLN A 446 -58.74 -58.63 -36.27
N LEU A 447 -58.51 -57.34 -36.52
CA LEU A 447 -59.33 -56.54 -37.43
C LEU A 447 -59.17 -57.00 -38.88
N ALA A 448 -57.95 -57.30 -39.33
CA ALA A 448 -57.69 -57.87 -40.65
C ALA A 448 -58.43 -59.21 -40.83
N LYS A 449 -58.39 -60.07 -39.81
CA LYS A 449 -59.16 -61.33 -39.80
C LYS A 449 -60.67 -61.11 -39.82
N SER A 450 -61.19 -60.15 -39.06
CA SER A 450 -62.62 -59.81 -39.05
C SER A 450 -63.10 -59.17 -40.36
N VAL A 451 -62.24 -58.39 -41.03
CA VAL A 451 -62.53 -57.82 -42.35
C VAL A 451 -62.56 -58.92 -43.42
N GLU A 452 -61.68 -59.92 -43.32
CA GLU A 452 -61.70 -61.09 -44.18
C GLU A 452 -62.94 -61.98 -43.94
N ASP A 453 -63.33 -62.18 -42.68
CA ASP A 453 -64.56 -62.89 -42.30
C ASP A 453 -65.83 -62.15 -42.78
N MET A 454 -65.91 -60.82 -42.65
CA MET A 454 -67.02 -60.03 -43.20
C MET A 454 -67.07 -60.06 -44.73
N ARG A 455 -65.92 -60.06 -45.40
CA ARG A 455 -65.84 -60.18 -46.86
C ARG A 455 -66.29 -61.56 -47.35
N SER A 456 -66.24 -62.58 -46.49
CA SER A 456 -66.80 -63.91 -46.74
C SER A 456 -68.31 -64.03 -46.46
N LEU A 457 -68.87 -63.15 -45.62
CA LEU A 457 -70.28 -63.19 -45.19
C LEU A 457 -71.23 -62.37 -46.07
N ASP A 458 -70.76 -61.39 -46.85
CA ASP A 458 -71.60 -60.64 -47.80
C ASP A 458 -71.83 -61.39 -49.14
N LEU A 459 -71.31 -62.62 -49.25
CA LEU A 459 -71.45 -63.48 -50.45
C LEU A 459 -72.46 -64.62 -50.30
N ASP A 460 -73.12 -64.81 -49.15
CA ASP A 460 -74.18 -65.82 -49.06
C ASP A 460 -75.41 -65.32 -48.32
N GLY A 461 -76.45 -65.08 -49.11
CA GLY A 461 -77.69 -64.51 -48.65
C GLY A 461 -78.43 -65.36 -47.61
N ARG A 462 -79.47 -64.70 -47.10
CA ARG A 462 -80.86 -65.19 -47.04
C ARG A 462 -81.40 -65.56 -45.66
N LYS A 463 -82.44 -64.76 -45.37
CA LYS A 463 -83.82 -65.12 -44.95
C LYS A 463 -84.07 -65.11 -43.44
N ILE A 464 -84.79 -64.07 -43.00
CA ILE A 464 -86.24 -64.07 -42.65
C ILE A 464 -86.42 -64.62 -41.23
N ASP A 465 -86.87 -63.80 -40.27
CA ASP A 465 -88.31 -63.61 -40.08
C ASP A 465 -88.66 -62.54 -39.05
N GLU A 466 -89.81 -61.96 -39.29
CA GLU A 466 -90.45 -60.89 -38.54
C GLU A 466 -91.08 -61.45 -37.26
N ARG A 467 -90.91 -60.75 -36.12
CA ARG A 467 -91.98 -60.63 -35.13
C ARG A 467 -91.84 -59.34 -34.31
N LYS A 468 -92.90 -58.55 -34.40
CA LYS A 468 -93.17 -57.26 -33.77
C LYS A 468 -93.24 -57.35 -32.24
N GLN A 469 -92.66 -56.37 -31.55
CA GLN A 469 -93.26 -55.75 -30.36
C GLN A 469 -92.73 -54.31 -30.17
N GLU A 470 -93.63 -53.39 -30.48
CA GLU A 470 -93.89 -52.03 -29.94
C GLU A 470 -92.77 -51.12 -29.43
N MET A 471 -92.79 -49.89 -29.99
CA MET A 471 -92.08 -48.68 -29.55
C MET A 471 -92.63 -48.12 -28.22
N PRO A 472 -91.98 -47.10 -27.61
CA PRO A 472 -92.32 -45.73 -28.03
C PRO A 472 -91.11 -44.82 -28.29
N LYS A 473 -91.35 -43.89 -29.21
CA LYS A 473 -90.56 -42.70 -29.51
C LYS A 473 -90.72 -41.66 -28.40
N GLU A 474 -89.62 -41.00 -28.07
CA GLU A 474 -89.46 -39.60 -27.64
C GLU A 474 -87.95 -39.35 -27.84
N ALA A 475 -87.41 -38.78 -28.91
CA ALA A 475 -87.73 -37.58 -29.68
C ALA A 475 -87.69 -36.30 -28.84
N VAL A 476 -86.78 -35.42 -29.26
CA VAL A 476 -86.77 -33.96 -29.08
C VAL A 476 -86.12 -33.51 -27.76
N GLN A 477 -85.25 -32.50 -27.69
CA GLN A 477 -84.48 -31.66 -28.61
C GLN A 477 -83.82 -30.61 -27.70
N GLU A 478 -82.72 -30.04 -28.16
CA GLU A 478 -82.31 -28.65 -27.89
C GLU A 478 -81.94 -28.19 -26.46
N ALA A 479 -80.68 -27.76 -26.34
CA ALA A 479 -80.24 -26.42 -25.92
C ALA A 479 -78.84 -26.58 -25.29
N SER A 480 -77.81 -25.83 -25.61
CA SER A 480 -77.53 -24.74 -26.55
C SER A 480 -76.01 -24.67 -26.71
#